data_AF-A0A9E1DYM8-F1
#
_entry.id   AF-A0A9E1DYM8-F1
#
_cell.length_a   1.000
_cell.length_b   1.000
_cell.length_c   1.000
_cell.angle_alpha   90.00
_cell.angle_beta   90.00
_cell.angle_gamma   90.00
#
_symmetry.space_group_name_H-M   'P 1'
#
loop_
_entity.id
_entity.type
_entity.pdbx_description
1 polymer ?
#
loop_
_entity_poly.entity_id
_entity_poly.type
_entity_poly.pdbx_seq_one_letter_code
_entity_poly.pdbx_strand_id
1 'polypeptide(L)'
;MEGLRSGKLTEPALSTELLLGDWAFWAVWHLPLFFMEGTYQATLGAGSPAFWSFNFSIVIISPIYAWIFNSAGKAPFAAVIFHALSNIAGELTVDAPIIPDLVVPLVVSAFFIAVSWKWIKEPSPELEEKES
;
A
#
# COMPACT_ATOMS: atom_id res chain seq x y z
N MET A 1 -40.63 27.83 -4.41
CA MET A 1 -39.46 27.96 -5.31
C MET A 1 -38.25 27.47 -4.53
N GLU A 2 -38.11 26.15 -4.46
CA GLU A 2 -37.03 25.45 -3.76
C GLU A 2 -35.79 25.42 -4.66
N GLY A 3 -34.77 26.19 -4.26
CA GLY A 3 -33.47 26.21 -4.91
C GLY A 3 -32.64 25.01 -4.48
N LEU A 4 -32.61 24.00 -5.35
CA LEU A 4 -31.52 23.05 -5.62
C LEU A 4 -30.23 23.26 -4.79
N ARG A 5 -30.13 22.57 -3.65
CA ARG A 5 -28.85 22.18 -3.03
C ARG A 5 -28.87 20.69 -2.75
N SER A 6 -28.99 19.91 -3.82
CA SER A 6 -28.64 18.49 -3.83
C SER A 6 -27.37 18.34 -4.66
N GLY A 7 -26.23 18.68 -4.06
CA GLY A 7 -24.91 18.27 -4.57
C GLY A 7 -24.72 16.77 -4.39
N LYS A 8 -25.45 15.97 -5.18
CA LYS A 8 -25.12 14.58 -5.43
C LYS A 8 -24.30 14.55 -6.72
N LEU A 9 -22.99 14.40 -6.57
CA LEU A 9 -22.09 13.78 -7.55
C LEU A 9 -21.13 12.93 -6.70
N THR A 10 -21.51 11.72 -6.27
CA THR A 10 -21.11 10.46 -6.93
C THR A 10 -19.70 10.49 -7.51
N GLU A 11 -18.68 10.78 -6.69
CA GLU A 11 -17.25 10.55 -7.00
C GLU A 11 -16.60 9.30 -6.32
N PRO A 12 -17.29 8.19 -5.97
CA PRO A 12 -16.59 6.96 -5.56
C PRO A 12 -16.23 6.04 -6.76
N ALA A 13 -16.79 6.27 -7.95
CA ALA A 13 -16.56 5.37 -9.09
C ALA A 13 -15.26 5.71 -9.87
N LEU A 14 -14.99 6.99 -10.13
CA LEU A 14 -13.78 7.42 -10.84
C LEU A 14 -12.49 7.21 -10.02
N SER A 15 -12.61 7.26 -8.69
CA SER A 15 -11.51 7.00 -7.76
C SER A 15 -11.16 5.51 -7.68
N THR A 16 -12.12 4.60 -7.77
CA THR A 16 -11.86 3.16 -7.61
C THR A 16 -11.19 2.53 -8.85
N GLU A 17 -11.52 2.99 -10.05
CA GLU A 17 -10.94 2.48 -11.31
C GLU A 17 -9.48 2.92 -11.52
N LEU A 18 -9.16 4.17 -11.16
CA LEU A 18 -7.78 4.69 -11.17
C LEU A 18 -6.92 3.97 -10.13
N LEU A 19 -7.49 3.71 -8.95
CA LEU A 19 -6.85 2.95 -7.89
C LEU A 19 -6.58 1.49 -8.31
N LEU A 20 -7.56 0.79 -8.89
CA LEU A 20 -7.37 -0.57 -9.42
C LEU A 20 -6.31 -0.62 -10.53
N GLY A 21 -6.27 0.40 -11.39
CA GLY A 21 -5.26 0.57 -12.43
C GLY A 21 -3.84 0.72 -11.87
N ASP A 22 -3.66 1.55 -10.84
CA ASP A 22 -2.36 1.73 -10.17
C ASP A 22 -1.86 0.45 -9.50
N TRP A 23 -2.75 -0.34 -8.90
CA TRP A 23 -2.37 -1.58 -8.21
C TRP A 23 -1.97 -2.68 -9.20
N ALA A 24 -2.72 -2.80 -10.30
CA ALA A 24 -2.38 -3.71 -11.37
C ALA A 24 -1.08 -3.28 -12.08
N PHE A 25 -0.88 -1.97 -12.25
CA PHE A 25 0.37 -1.43 -12.79
C PHE A 25 1.57 -1.83 -11.94
N TRP A 26 1.46 -1.71 -10.60
CA TRP A 26 2.55 -2.09 -9.71
C TRP A 26 2.85 -3.60 -9.76
N ALA A 27 1.84 -4.46 -9.80
CA ALA A 27 2.06 -5.91 -9.98
C ALA A 27 2.73 -6.22 -11.33
N VAL A 28 2.24 -5.63 -12.42
CA VAL A 28 2.81 -5.79 -13.77
C VAL A 28 4.25 -5.29 -13.84
N TRP A 29 4.58 -4.21 -13.13
CA TRP A 29 5.94 -3.65 -13.08
C TRP A 29 6.97 -4.64 -12.52
N HIS A 30 6.56 -5.61 -11.70
CA HIS A 30 7.46 -6.65 -11.17
C HIS A 30 7.64 -7.85 -12.11
N LEU A 31 6.85 -7.98 -13.19
CA LEU A 31 6.93 -9.12 -14.11
C LEU A 31 8.35 -9.34 -14.67
N PRO A 32 9.11 -8.31 -15.09
CA PRO A 32 10.48 -8.51 -15.57
C PRO A 32 11.40 -9.19 -14.55
N LEU A 33 11.18 -8.98 -13.25
CA LEU A 33 12.02 -9.57 -12.19
C LEU A 33 11.93 -11.11 -12.21
N PHE A 34 10.77 -11.68 -12.51
CA PHE A 34 10.59 -13.13 -12.60
C PHE A 34 11.41 -13.80 -13.71
N PHE A 35 11.93 -13.02 -14.66
CA PHE A 35 12.76 -13.51 -15.76
C PHE A 35 14.24 -13.11 -15.61
N MET A 36 14.62 -12.42 -14.52
CA MET A 36 16.00 -12.01 -14.25
C MET A 36 16.63 -12.88 -13.17
N GLU A 37 17.62 -13.67 -13.56
CA GLU A 37 18.40 -14.51 -12.64
C GLU A 37 19.02 -13.69 -11.51
N GLY A 38 19.04 -14.27 -10.31
CA GLY A 38 19.56 -13.64 -9.09
C GLY A 38 18.57 -12.75 -8.35
N THR A 39 17.35 -12.57 -8.85
CA THR A 39 16.28 -11.89 -8.11
C THR A 39 15.47 -12.86 -7.24
N TYR A 40 14.85 -12.36 -6.16
CA TYR A 40 13.90 -13.13 -5.37
C TYR A 40 12.73 -13.64 -6.22
N GLN A 41 12.20 -12.80 -7.10
CA GLN A 41 11.07 -13.14 -7.97
C GLN A 41 11.41 -14.30 -8.92
N ALA A 42 12.64 -14.37 -9.44
CA ALA A 42 13.06 -15.49 -10.26
C ALA A 42 13.08 -16.82 -9.49
N THR A 43 13.34 -16.82 -8.17
CA THR A 43 13.30 -18.06 -7.35
C THR A 43 11.86 -18.55 -7.12
N LEU A 44 10.87 -17.64 -7.13
CA LEU A 44 9.45 -18.00 -7.02
C LEU A 44 8.93 -18.69 -8.29
N GLY A 45 9.52 -18.40 -9.45
CA GLY A 45 9.17 -18.96 -10.75
C GLY A 45 7.88 -18.37 -11.34
N ALA A 46 7.96 -17.85 -12.57
CA ALA A 46 6.82 -17.25 -13.26
C ALA A 46 5.65 -18.24 -13.42
N GLY A 47 4.43 -17.81 -13.04
CA GLY A 47 3.21 -18.62 -13.16
C GLY A 47 3.03 -19.70 -12.07
N SER A 48 3.97 -19.85 -11.14
CA SER A 48 3.83 -20.73 -9.98
C SER A 48 2.77 -20.21 -9.00
N PRO A 49 2.31 -21.03 -8.02
CA PRO A 49 1.48 -20.54 -6.94
C PRO A 49 2.12 -19.39 -6.15
N ALA A 50 3.45 -19.42 -5.96
CA ALA A 50 4.18 -18.37 -5.25
C ALA A 50 4.23 -17.06 -6.05
N PHE A 51 4.36 -17.14 -7.38
CA PHE A 51 4.20 -15.98 -8.27
C PHE A 51 2.85 -15.29 -8.07
N TRP A 52 1.76 -16.07 -8.03
CA TRP A 52 0.43 -15.49 -7.84
C TRP A 52 0.27 -14.91 -6.44
N SER A 53 0.77 -15.59 -5.40
CA SER A 53 0.77 -15.07 -4.03
C SER A 53 1.48 -13.72 -3.91
N PHE A 54 2.67 -13.56 -4.51
CA PHE A 54 3.41 -12.31 -4.55
C PHE A 54 2.63 -11.19 -5.25
N ASN A 55 2.07 -11.46 -6.42
CA ASN A 55 1.29 -10.45 -7.15
C ASN A 55 0.01 -10.07 -6.40
N PHE A 56 -0.67 -11.03 -5.75
CA PHE A 56 -1.83 -10.73 -4.92
C PHE A 56 -1.47 -9.92 -3.69
N SER A 57 -0.33 -10.17 -3.04
CA SER A 57 0.08 -9.38 -1.88
C SER A 57 0.33 -7.92 -2.24
N ILE A 58 0.94 -7.65 -3.41
CA ILE A 58 1.09 -6.29 -3.96
C ILE A 58 -0.27 -5.59 -4.10
N VAL A 59 -1.26 -6.28 -4.67
CA VAL A 59 -2.60 -5.70 -4.84
C VAL A 59 -3.26 -5.42 -3.49
N ILE A 60 -3.12 -6.32 -2.51
CA ILE A 60 -3.72 -6.19 -1.18
C ILE A 60 -3.05 -5.08 -0.34
N ILE A 61 -1.74 -4.90 -0.45
CA ILE A 61 -0.99 -3.90 0.33
C ILE A 61 -1.12 -2.49 -0.26
N SER A 62 -1.43 -2.36 -1.56
CA SER A 62 -1.50 -1.05 -2.25
C SER A 62 -2.48 -0.05 -1.62
N PRO A 63 -3.72 -0.42 -1.20
CA PRO A 63 -4.60 0.48 -0.47
C PRO A 63 -4.02 1.02 0.84
N ILE A 64 -3.15 0.25 1.51
CA ILE A 64 -2.50 0.67 2.76
C ILE A 64 -1.49 1.78 2.49
N TYR A 65 -0.74 1.71 1.37
CA TYR A 65 0.11 2.81 0.93
C TYR A 65 -0.66 4.10 0.68
N ALA A 66 -1.79 4.01 -0.03
CA ALA A 66 -2.65 5.16 -0.29
C ALA A 66 -3.20 5.74 1.03
N TRP A 67 -3.61 4.90 1.97
CA TRP A 67 -4.07 5.34 3.28
C TRP A 67 -2.97 6.00 4.11
N ILE A 68 -1.75 5.44 4.16
CA ILE A 68 -0.60 6.03 4.86
C ILE A 68 -0.26 7.39 4.28
N PHE A 69 -0.21 7.50 2.96
CA PHE A 69 0.07 8.77 2.26
C PHE A 69 -0.96 9.84 2.62
N ASN A 70 -2.27 9.51 2.55
CA ASN A 70 -3.32 10.46 2.89
C ASN A 70 -3.32 10.82 4.40
N SER A 71 -3.09 9.85 5.28
CA SER A 71 -3.07 10.07 6.73
C SER A 71 -1.85 10.87 7.19
N ALA A 72 -0.75 10.83 6.44
CA ALA A 72 0.46 11.61 6.71
C ALA A 72 0.41 13.03 6.10
N GLY A 73 -0.78 13.58 5.85
CA GLY A 73 -0.92 14.91 5.24
C GLY A 73 -0.37 14.98 3.82
N LYS A 74 -0.42 13.88 3.06
CA LYS A 74 0.15 13.74 1.70
C LYS A 74 1.67 13.88 1.67
N ALA A 75 2.35 13.62 2.78
CA ALA A 75 3.80 13.53 2.81
C ALA A 75 4.27 12.16 2.27
N PRO A 76 5.02 12.09 1.16
CA PRO A 76 5.45 10.82 0.57
C PRO A 76 6.43 10.05 1.46
N PHE A 77 7.12 10.74 2.36
CA PHE A 77 8.13 10.16 3.24
C PHE A 77 7.58 9.02 4.12
N ALA A 78 6.34 9.13 4.61
CA ALA A 78 5.72 8.09 5.42
C ALA A 78 5.52 6.79 4.64
N ALA A 79 5.05 6.89 3.39
CA ALA A 79 4.88 5.75 2.49
C ALA A 79 6.24 5.12 2.11
N VAL A 80 7.28 5.94 1.89
CA VAL A 80 8.64 5.46 1.59
C VAL A 80 9.26 4.72 2.79
N ILE A 81 9.09 5.24 4.00
CA ILE A 81 9.57 4.56 5.22
C ILE A 81 8.83 3.24 5.40
N PHE A 82 7.51 3.22 5.23
CA PHE A 82 6.73 1.99 5.28
C PHE A 82 7.23 0.96 4.25
N HIS A 83 7.49 1.39 3.00
CA HIS A 83 8.08 0.53 1.97
C HIS A 83 9.42 -0.07 2.38
N ALA A 84 10.34 0.76 2.86
CA ALA A 84 11.65 0.29 3.30
C ALA A 84 11.53 -0.74 4.44
N LEU A 85 10.66 -0.48 5.42
CA LEU A 85 10.44 -1.40 6.54
C LEU A 85 9.80 -2.71 6.10
N SER A 86 8.83 -2.68 5.19
CA SER A 86 8.22 -3.89 4.62
C SER A 86 9.24 -4.74 3.87
N ASN A 87 10.11 -4.11 3.07
CA ASN A 87 11.16 -4.84 2.34
C ASN A 87 12.17 -5.47 3.31
N ILE A 88 12.64 -4.71 4.30
CA ILE A 88 13.56 -5.24 5.33
C ILE A 88 12.92 -6.44 6.05
N ALA A 89 11.66 -6.33 6.46
CA ALA A 89 10.96 -7.42 7.12
C ALA A 89 10.80 -8.64 6.21
N GLY A 90 10.54 -8.44 4.91
CA GLY A 90 10.51 -9.50 3.90
C GLY A 90 11.84 -10.24 3.81
N GLU A 91 12.95 -9.52 3.65
CA GLU A 91 14.30 -10.11 3.57
C GLU A 91 14.67 -10.90 4.83
N LEU A 92 14.26 -10.42 6.02
CA LEU A 92 14.50 -11.13 7.29
C LEU A 92 13.69 -12.43 7.43
N THR A 93 12.72 -12.67 6.55
CA THR A 93 11.79 -13.81 6.63
C THR A 93 11.79 -14.67 5.36
N VAL A 94 12.80 -14.51 4.50
CA VAL A 94 12.90 -15.21 3.21
C VAL A 94 12.86 -16.74 3.33
N ASP A 95 13.35 -17.30 4.43
CA ASP A 95 13.34 -18.75 4.70
C ASP A 95 12.04 -19.26 5.35
N ALA A 96 11.07 -18.38 5.62
CA ALA A 96 9.80 -18.76 6.19
C ALA A 96 8.89 -19.41 5.13
N PRO A 97 8.16 -20.49 5.46
CA PRO A 97 7.35 -21.21 4.47
C PRO A 97 6.17 -20.36 3.99
N ILE A 98 6.10 -20.05 2.66
CA ILE A 98 4.99 -19.56 1.78
C ILE A 98 4.07 -18.41 2.28
N ILE A 99 4.08 -18.13 3.57
CA ILE A 99 3.31 -17.15 4.30
C ILE A 99 3.98 -15.74 4.35
N PRO A 100 5.29 -15.50 4.06
CA PRO A 100 5.87 -14.20 4.33
C PRO A 100 5.30 -13.09 3.43
N ASP A 101 5.03 -13.36 2.15
CA ASP A 101 4.64 -12.31 1.19
C ASP A 101 3.35 -11.58 1.53
N LEU A 102 2.41 -12.23 2.22
CA LEU A 102 1.16 -11.60 2.65
C LEU A 102 1.17 -11.25 4.14
N VAL A 103 1.67 -12.14 4.99
CA VAL A 103 1.59 -11.93 6.45
C VAL A 103 2.58 -10.87 6.91
N VAL A 104 3.79 -10.84 6.35
CA VAL A 104 4.81 -9.87 6.78
C VAL A 104 4.38 -8.43 6.45
N PRO A 105 3.90 -8.11 5.23
CA PRO A 105 3.36 -6.77 4.97
C PRO A 105 2.18 -6.41 5.86
N LEU A 106 1.27 -7.35 6.15
CA LEU A 106 0.13 -7.09 7.03
C LEU A 106 0.55 -6.85 8.49
N VAL A 107 1.53 -7.60 9.01
CA VAL A 107 2.08 -7.39 10.36
C VAL A 107 2.82 -6.06 10.44
N VAL A 108 3.63 -5.71 9.45
CA VAL A 108 4.29 -4.40 9.37
C VAL A 108 3.25 -3.28 9.29
N SER A 109 2.17 -3.48 8.54
CA SER A 109 1.04 -2.54 8.48
C SER A 109 0.38 -2.36 9.85
N ALA A 110 0.06 -3.46 10.53
CA ALA A 110 -0.55 -3.41 11.87
C ALA A 110 0.37 -2.71 12.89
N PHE A 111 1.67 -2.99 12.84
CA PHE A 111 2.67 -2.34 13.69
C PHE A 111 2.76 -0.84 13.39
N PHE A 112 2.86 -0.46 12.11
CA PHE A 112 2.93 0.93 11.69
C PHE A 112 1.68 1.70 12.11
N ILE A 113 0.48 1.13 11.91
CA ILE A 113 -0.80 1.69 12.38
C ILE A 113 -0.79 1.87 13.89
N ALA A 114 -0.35 0.87 14.66
CA ALA A 114 -0.32 0.92 16.12
C ALA A 114 0.61 2.03 16.64
N VAL A 115 1.80 2.18 16.05
CA VAL A 115 2.77 3.22 16.43
C VAL A 115 2.28 4.61 16.04
N SER A 116 1.66 4.74 14.86
CA SER A 116 1.16 6.02 14.34
C SER A 116 -0.22 6.41 14.88
N TRP A 117 -0.88 5.53 15.64
CA TRP A 117 -2.28 5.69 16.07
C TRP A 117 -2.60 7.04 16.71
N LYS A 118 -1.71 7.55 17.58
CA LYS A 118 -1.89 8.86 18.24
C LYS A 118 -1.84 10.03 17.25
N TRP A 119 -0.94 9.95 16.28
CA TRP A 119 -0.64 11.04 15.32
C TRP A 119 -1.65 11.06 14.16
N ILE A 120 -2.35 9.95 13.95
CA ILE A 120 -3.43 9.84 12.97
C ILE A 120 -4.74 10.44 13.50
N LYS A 121 -4.97 10.39 14.82
CA LYS A 121 -6.19 10.94 15.44
C LYS A 121 -6.14 12.43 15.73
N GLU A 122 -4.95 12.95 15.97
CA GLU A 122 -4.74 14.36 16.31
C GLU A 122 -3.96 15.01 15.16
N PRO A 123 -4.60 15.83 14.31
CA PRO A 123 -3.88 16.55 13.27
C PRO A 123 -2.78 17.41 13.90
N SER A 124 -1.64 17.55 13.23
CA SER A 124 -0.52 18.32 13.77
C SER A 124 -0.98 19.77 14.05
N PRO A 125 -0.58 20.39 15.17
CA PRO A 125 -1.01 21.74 15.56
C PRO A 125 -0.83 22.81 14.47
N GLU A 126 0.20 22.66 13.63
CA GLU A 126 0.52 23.57 12.51
C GLU A 126 -0.52 23.55 11.37
N LEU A 127 -1.35 22.51 11.29
CA LEU A 127 -2.44 22.42 10.30
C LEU A 127 -3.73 23.05 10.84
N GLU A 128 -4.00 22.98 12.14
CA GLU A 128 -5.14 23.67 12.76
C GLU A 128 -4.99 25.20 12.66
N GLU A 129 -3.79 25.73 12.88
CA GLU A 129 -3.52 27.18 12.78
C GLU A 129 -3.69 27.72 11.34
N LYS A 130 -3.53 26.86 10.32
CA LYS A 130 -3.72 27.25 8.92
C LYS A 130 -5.18 27.14 8.46
N GLU A 131 -6.03 26.46 9.22
CA GLU A 131 -7.46 26.30 8.94
C GLU A 131 -8.37 27.21 9.81
N SER A 132 -7.82 27.90 10.82
CA SER A 132 -8.51 28.89 11.67
C SER A 132 -8.33 30.33 11.21
#